data_AF-A0A227J6A5-F1
#
_entry.id   AF-A0A227J6A5-F1
#
_cell.length_a   1.000
_cell.length_b   1.000
_cell.length_c   1.000
_cell.angle_alpha   90.00
_cell.angle_beta   90.00
_cell.angle_gamma   90.00
#
_symmetry.space_group_name_H-M   'P 1'
#
loop_
_entity.id
_entity.type
_entity.pdbx_description
1 polymer ?
#
loop_
_entity_poly.entity_id
_entity_poly.type
_entity_poly.pdbx_seq_one_letter_code
_entity_poly.pdbx_strand_id
1 'polypeptide(L)' 'DGRMLAPLNGRICNLQKSTHYARYGMEFDEVGKTNAKSLLSHLKFDGTKLKLK' A
#
# COMPACT_ATOMS: atom_id res chain seq x y z
N ASP A 1 -17.54 -3.02 11.34
CA ASP A 1 -16.20 -3.01 11.98
C ASP A 1 -15.14 -2.38 11.11
N GLY A 2 -14.80 -1.13 11.39
CA GLY A 2 -13.72 -0.42 10.72
C GLY A 2 -12.38 -0.90 11.22
N ARG A 3 -11.77 -1.88 10.53
CA ARG A 3 -10.40 -2.31 10.82
C ARG A 3 -9.45 -1.18 10.47
N MET A 4 -8.86 -0.56 11.49
CA MET A 4 -7.85 0.49 11.31
C MET A 4 -6.57 -0.18 10.80
N LEU A 5 -6.21 0.10 9.54
CA LEU A 5 -4.99 -0.40 8.94
C LEU A 5 -3.81 0.44 9.44
N ALA A 6 -2.71 -0.23 9.82
CA ALA A 6 -1.49 0.44 10.21
C ALA A 6 -0.90 1.23 9.01
N PRO A 7 -0.29 2.40 9.24
CA PRO A 7 0.26 3.23 8.16
C PRO A 7 1.42 2.53 7.45
N LEU A 8 1.54 2.76 6.14
CA LEU A 8 2.69 2.33 5.35
C LEU A 8 3.67 3.49 5.24
N ASN A 9 4.77 3.40 6.00
CA ASN A 9 5.80 4.44 6.06
C ASN A 9 6.94 4.13 5.09
N GLY A 10 7.59 5.18 4.59
CA GLY A 10 8.68 5.04 3.65
C GLY A 10 9.07 6.36 2.99
N ARG A 11 9.96 6.26 2.00
CA ARG A 11 10.48 7.38 1.21
C ARG A 11 9.98 7.29 -0.22
N ILE A 12 9.64 8.43 -0.83
CA ILE A 12 9.33 8.52 -2.25
C ILE A 12 10.61 8.27 -3.07
N CYS A 13 10.58 7.29 -3.98
CA CYS A 13 11.71 6.93 -4.85
C CYS A 13 11.51 7.34 -6.31
N ASN A 14 10.26 7.55 -6.75
CA ASN A 14 9.96 8.11 -8.06
C ASN A 14 8.61 8.83 -8.10
N LEU A 15 8.43 9.69 -9.09
CA LEU A 15 7.22 10.47 -9.30
C LEU A 15 6.93 10.59 -10.79
N GLN A 16 5.72 10.20 -11.18
CA GLN A 16 5.18 10.42 -12.52
C GLN A 16 3.84 11.15 -12.41
N LYS A 17 3.72 12.31 -13.08
CA LYS A 17 2.49 13.08 -13.12
C LYS A 17 1.82 12.95 -14.49
N SER A 18 0.51 12.81 -14.50
CA SER A 18 -0.34 12.94 -15.69
C SER A 18 -1.43 13.98 -15.41
N THR A 19 -2.21 14.32 -16.44
CA THR A 19 -3.30 15.30 -16.34
C THR A 19 -4.28 15.00 -15.21
N HIS A 20 -4.53 13.71 -14.93
CA HIS A 20 -5.54 13.30 -13.95
C HIS A 20 -4.94 12.82 -12.63
N TYR A 21 -3.67 12.42 -12.58
CA TYR A 21 -3.11 11.78 -11.39
C TYR A 21 -1.63 12.08 -11.18
N ALA A 22 -1.22 12.13 -9.91
CA ALA A 22 0.18 12.02 -9.51
C ALA A 22 0.41 10.60 -8.96
N ARG A 23 1.39 9.90 -9.54
CA ARG A 23 1.81 8.55 -9.11
C ARG A 23 3.16 8.63 -8.42
N TYR A 24 3.28 7.93 -7.30
CA TYR A 24 4.48 7.91 -6.49
C TYR A 24 4.92 6.47 -6.28
N GLY A 25 6.16 6.17 -6.64
CA GLY A 25 6.85 4.99 -6.13
C GLY A 25 7.35 5.29 -4.73
N MET A 26 7.08 4.38 -3.80
CA MET A 26 7.54 4.46 -2.42
C MET A 26 8.39 3.24 -2.08
N GLU A 27 9.51 3.47 -1.41
CA GLU A 27 10.32 2.45 -0.77
C GLU A 27 9.98 2.43 0.73
N PHE A 28 9.49 1.30 1.22
CA PHE A 28 9.11 1.17 2.63
C PHE A 28 10.34 1.10 3.55
N ASP A 29 10.25 1.77 4.69
CA ASP A 29 11.17 1.56 5.81
C ASP A 29 10.85 0.24 6.56
N GLU A 30 11.61 -0.08 7.61
CA GLU A 30 11.42 -1.35 8.35
C GLU A 30 10.03 -1.47 9.01
N VAL A 31 9.48 -0.35 9.51
CA VAL A 31 8.11 -0.31 10.06
C VAL A 31 7.09 -0.48 8.94
N GLY A 32 7.31 0.20 7.81
CA GLY A 32 6.49 0.11 6.61
C GLY A 32 6.46 -1.30 6.01
N LYS A 33 7.60 -2.01 5.96
CA LYS A 33 7.67 -3.42 5.52
C LYS A 33 6.85 -4.33 6.41
N THR A 34 6.95 -4.16 7.72
CA THR A 34 6.20 -4.93 8.72
C THR A 34 4.70 -4.71 8.55
N ASN A 35 4.27 -3.45 8.43
CA ASN A 35 2.88 -3.08 8.25
C ASN A 35 2.33 -3.50 6.88
N ALA A 36 3.14 -3.41 5.81
CA ALA A 36 2.76 -3.89 4.49
C ALA A 36 2.50 -5.40 4.49
N LYS A 37 3.35 -6.19 5.18
CA LYS A 37 3.13 -7.62 5.35
C LYS A 37 1.83 -7.91 6.10
N SER A 38 1.56 -7.16 7.18
CA SER A 38 0.30 -7.27 7.92
C SER A 38 -0.90 -6.92 7.02
N LEU A 39 -0.86 -5.81 6.29
CA LEU A 39 -1.90 -5.39 5.36
C LEU A 39 -2.21 -6.49 4.32
N LEU A 40 -1.18 -7.03 3.67
CA LEU A 40 -1.34 -8.07 2.66
C LEU A 40 -2.04 -9.33 3.19
N SER A 41 -1.88 -9.66 4.48
CA SER A 41 -2.56 -10.80 5.11
C SER A 41 -4.09 -10.61 5.26
N HIS A 42 -4.54 -9.36 5.31
CA HIS A 42 -5.95 -8.98 5.42
C HIS A 42 -6.66 -8.89 4.07
N LEU A 43 -5.92 -8.95 2.96
CA LEU A 43 -6.50 -8.90 1.62
C LEU A 43 -6.81 -10.32 1.10
N LYS A 44 -7.78 -10.41 0.20
CA LYS A 44 -8.11 -11.63 -0.56
C LYS A 44 -8.04 -11.33 -2.04
N PHE A 45 -7.47 -12.27 -2.80
CA PHE A 45 -7.49 -12.21 -4.26
C PHE A 45 -8.88 -12.58 -4.78
N ASP A 46 -9.45 -11.73 -5.63
CA ASP A 46 -10.79 -11.90 -6.19
C ASP A 46 -10.81 -12.52 -7.61
N GLY A 47 -9.65 -12.98 -8.09
CA GLY A 47 -9.45 -13.43 -9.47
C GLY A 47 -8.76 -12.40 -10.37
N THR A 48 -8.72 -11.12 -9.96
CA THR A 48 -8.06 -10.05 -10.72
C THR A 48 -7.13 -9.18 -9.87
N LYS A 49 -7.52 -8.90 -8.62
CA LYS A 49 -6.78 -8.02 -7.71
C LYS A 49 -7.01 -8.38 -6.25
N LEU A 50 -6.21 -7.77 -5.38
CA LEU A 50 -6.39 -7.86 -3.94
C LEU A 50 -7.49 -6.89 -3.50
N LYS A 51 -8.44 -7.38 -2.69
CA LYS A 51 -9.52 -6.61 -2.08
C LYS A 51 -9.56 -6.86 -0.58
N LEU A 52 -10.15 -5.92 0.17
CA LEU A 52 -10.47 -6.14 1.59
C LEU A 52 -11.43 -7.34 1.71
N LYS A 53 -11.12 -8.24 2.64
CA LYS A 53 -11.98 -9.39 3.00
C LYS A 53 -13.30 -8.93 3.58
#